data_AF-A0A848ZFI5-F1
#
_entry.id   AF-A0A848ZFI5-F1
#
_cell.length_a   1.000
_cell.length_b   1.000
_cell.length_c   1.000
_cell.angle_alpha   90.00
_cell.angle_beta   90.00
_cell.angle_gamma   90.00
#
_symmetry.space_group_name_H-M   'P 1'
#
loop_
_entity.id
_entity.type
_entity.pdbx_description
1 polymer ?
#
loop_
_entity_poly.entity_id
_entity_poly.type
_entity_poly.pdbx_seq_one_letter_code
_entity_poly.pdbx_strand_id
1 'polypeptide(L)'
;MLLSEEKLEIRNAILDFEQQVDQMHAEFHKYHHGETRKRPDWEKLERSLVDFSRKKLIDFQLSAQLDRVLFKFQNRKKIWLGWIG
;
A
#
# COMPACT_ATOMS: atom_id res chain seq x y z
N MET A 1 -26.57 10.56 7.23
CA MET A 1 -25.72 10.99 6.10
C MET A 1 -24.72 9.87 5.82
N LEU A 2 -25.22 8.68 5.43
CA LEU A 2 -24.44 7.42 5.46
C LEU A 2 -23.41 7.32 4.32
N LEU A 3 -23.76 7.83 3.14
CA LEU A 3 -22.89 7.81 1.95
C LEU A 3 -21.63 8.68 2.11
N SER A 4 -21.63 9.71 2.97
CA SER A 4 -20.45 10.54 3.18
C SER A 4 -19.45 9.92 4.15
N GLU A 5 -19.94 9.19 5.16
CA GLU A 5 -19.09 8.51 6.15
C GLU A 5 -18.35 7.33 5.50
N GLU A 6 -19.06 6.48 4.76
CA GLU A 6 -18.44 5.36 4.03
C GLU A 6 -17.38 5.84 3.03
N LYS A 7 -17.66 6.93 2.29
CA LYS A 7 -16.67 7.54 1.38
C LYS A 7 -15.44 8.06 2.11
N LEU A 8 -15.64 8.67 3.28
CA LEU A 8 -14.53 9.17 4.09
C LEU A 8 -13.67 8.03 4.62
N GLU A 9 -14.29 6.93 5.07
CA GLU A 9 -13.60 5.72 5.52
C GLU A 9 -12.77 5.09 4.40
N ILE A 10 -13.34 4.95 3.19
CA ILE A 10 -12.61 4.44 2.03
C ILE A 10 -11.42 5.34 1.70
N ARG A 11 -11.63 6.67 1.71
CA ARG A 11 -10.56 7.63 1.45
C ARG A 11 -9.43 7.50 2.46
N ASN A 12 -9.75 7.44 3.75
CA ASN A 12 -8.78 7.30 4.81
C ASN A 12 -8.01 5.98 4.68
N ALA A 13 -8.70 4.87 4.39
CA ALA A 13 -8.04 3.59 4.14
C ALA A 13 -7.06 3.64 2.97
N ILE A 14 -7.41 4.34 1.87
CA ILE A 14 -6.49 4.51 0.72
C ILE A 14 -5.26 5.33 1.11
N LEU A 15 -5.43 6.40 1.90
CA LEU A 15 -4.32 7.21 2.41
C LEU A 15 -3.42 6.41 3.36
N ASP A 16 -4.01 5.58 4.23
CA ASP A 16 -3.27 4.69 5.12
C ASP A 16 -2.45 3.68 4.34
N PHE A 17 -2.98 3.12 3.24
CA PHE A 17 -2.20 2.26 2.35
C PHE A 17 -1.05 3.00 1.69
N GLU A 18 -1.27 4.23 1.23
CA GLU A 18 -0.21 5.04 0.65
C GLU A 18 0.94 5.27 1.64
N GLN A 19 0.62 5.62 2.88
CA GLN A 19 1.60 5.81 3.95
C GLN A 19 2.33 4.50 4.29
N GLN A 20 1.61 3.36 4.34
CA GLN A 20 2.21 2.06 4.59
C GLN A 20 3.19 1.66 3.49
N VAL A 21 2.90 1.97 2.22
CA VAL A 21 3.83 1.70 1.10
C VAL A 21 5.13 2.50 1.25
N ASP A 22 5.03 3.78 1.63
CA ASP A 22 6.22 4.63 1.83
C ASP A 22 7.03 4.20 3.04
N GLN A 23 6.36 3.88 4.14
CA GLN A 23 7.00 3.36 5.35
C GLN A 23 7.71 2.03 5.06
N MET A 24 7.04 1.10 4.36
CA MET A 24 7.62 -0.17 3.93
C MET A 24 8.87 0.05 3.08
N HIS A 25 8.87 1.07 2.20
CA HIS A 25 10.04 1.40 1.40
C HIS A 25 11.22 1.89 2.25
N ALA A 26 10.97 2.73 3.25
CA ALA A 26 12.00 3.17 4.19
C ALA A 26 12.56 2.00 5.03
N GLU A 27 11.70 1.09 5.49
CA GLU A 27 12.12 -0.11 6.22
C GLU A 27 12.99 -1.03 5.37
N PHE A 28 12.64 -1.19 4.09
CA PHE A 28 13.44 -1.93 3.14
C PHE A 28 14.80 -1.29 2.89
N HIS A 29 14.86 0.04 2.83
CA HIS A 29 16.12 0.75 2.72
C HIS A 29 17.03 0.46 3.92
N LYS A 30 16.49 0.54 5.14
CA LYS A 30 17.21 0.18 6.37
C LYS A 30 17.68 -1.28 6.37
N TYR A 31 16.82 -2.20 5.91
CA TYR A 31 17.16 -3.62 5.84
C TYR A 31 18.31 -3.88 4.86
N HIS A 32 18.23 -3.30 3.66
CA HIS A 32 19.26 -3.43 2.62
C HIS A 32 20.62 -2.87 3.07
N HIS A 33 20.63 -1.79 3.87
CA HIS A 33 21.86 -1.21 4.42
C HIS A 33 22.33 -1.89 5.72
N GLY A 34 21.64 -2.94 6.19
CA GLY A 34 22.01 -3.67 7.40
C GLY A 34 21.70 -2.93 8.71
N GLU A 35 20.97 -1.81 8.67
CA GLU A 35 20.54 -1.06 9.86
C GLU A 35 19.48 -1.82 10.67
N THR A 36 18.73 -2.70 10.01
CA THR A 36 17.81 -3.65 10.66
C THR A 36 18.03 -5.06 10.13
N ARG A 37 17.94 -6.04 11.04
CA ARG A 37 17.99 -7.47 10.69
C ARG A 37 16.64 -8.04 10.27
N LYS A 38 15.55 -7.32 10.53
CA LYS A 38 14.21 -7.79 10.24
C LYS A 38 13.82 -7.39 8.82
N ARG A 39 13.60 -8.39 7.96
CA ARG A 39 13.01 -8.19 6.64
C ARG A 39 11.59 -7.63 6.79
N PRO A 40 11.23 -6.55 6.10
CA PRO A 40 9.86 -6.05 6.10
C PRO A 40 8.89 -7.04 5.42
N ASP A 41 7.72 -7.22 6.02
CA ASP A 41 6.67 -8.17 5.60
C ASP A 41 5.76 -7.51 4.55
N TRP A 42 6.27 -7.41 3.32
CA TRP A 42 5.52 -6.84 2.20
C TRP A 42 4.39 -7.77 1.75
N GLU A 43 4.49 -9.08 2.00
CA GLU A 43 3.46 -10.06 1.68
C GLU A 43 2.16 -9.75 2.43
N LYS A 44 2.23 -9.33 3.69
CA LYS A 44 1.06 -8.89 4.47
C LYS A 44 0.42 -7.62 3.92
N LEU A 45 1.23 -6.65 3.49
CA LEU A 45 0.72 -5.41 2.88
C LEU A 45 0.06 -5.71 1.53
N GLU A 46 0.64 -6.59 0.72
CA GLU A 46 0.06 -7.02 -0.55
C GLU A 46 -1.31 -7.67 -0.36
N ARG A 47 -1.43 -8.61 0.59
CA ARG A 47 -2.71 -9.26 0.90
C ARG A 47 -3.78 -8.24 1.26
N SER A 48 -3.45 -7.29 2.13
CA SER A 48 -4.36 -6.22 2.56
C SER A 48 -4.81 -5.34 1.38
N LEU A 49 -3.89 -4.98 0.48
CA LEU A 49 -4.19 -4.20 -0.73
C LEU A 49 -5.10 -4.98 -1.71
N VAL A 50 -4.82 -6.27 -1.93
CA VAL A 50 -5.63 -7.14 -2.79
C VAL A 50 -7.03 -7.34 -2.24
N ASP A 51 -7.16 -7.56 -0.93
CA ASP A 51 -8.46 -7.72 -0.31
C ASP A 51 -9.27 -6.42 -0.34
N PHE A 52 -8.60 -5.27 -0.18
CA PHE A 52 -9.25 -3.97 -0.31
C PHE A 52 -9.68 -3.66 -1.74
N SER A 53 -8.86 -3.98 -2.75
CA SER A 53 -9.16 -3.68 -4.17
C SER A 53 -10.33 -4.47 -4.75
N ARG A 54 -10.69 -5.59 -4.11
CA ARG A 54 -11.89 -6.36 -4.46
C ARG A 54 -13.19 -5.67 -4.01
N LYS A 55 -13.13 -4.67 -3.14
CA LYS A 55 -14.31 -3.91 -2.72
C LYS A 55 -14.83 -3.07 -3.90
N LYS A 56 -16.15 -3.05 -4.08
CA LYS A 56 -16.78 -2.28 -5.14
C LYS A 56 -16.71 -0.78 -4.82
N LEU A 57 -15.80 -0.06 -5.48
CA LEU A 57 -15.70 1.39 -5.39
C LEU A 57 -16.61 2.04 -6.45
N ILE A 58 -17.69 2.69 -6.01
CA ILE A 58 -18.61 3.41 -6.91
C ILE A 58 -18.03 4.78 -7.29
N ASP A 59 -17.17 5.34 -6.44
CA ASP A 59 -16.57 6.65 -6.63
C ASP A 59 -15.32 6.58 -7.53
N PHE A 60 -15.39 7.21 -8.70
CA PHE A 60 -14.31 7.21 -9.69
C PHE A 60 -13.01 7.80 -9.15
N GLN A 61 -13.09 8.85 -8.33
CA GLN A 61 -11.90 9.50 -7.77
C GLN A 61 -11.20 8.58 -6.78
N LEU A 62 -11.96 7.90 -5.91
CA LEU A 62 -11.40 6.93 -4.97
C LEU A 62 -10.82 5.71 -5.70
N SER A 63 -11.47 5.22 -6.76
CA SER A 63 -10.93 4.16 -7.59
C SER A 63 -9.59 4.54 -8.22
N ALA A 64 -9.50 5.71 -8.85
CA ALA A 64 -8.27 6.20 -9.46
C ALA A 64 -7.14 6.41 -8.42
N GLN A 65 -7.49 6.83 -7.21
CA GLN A 65 -6.52 6.95 -6.12
C GLN A 65 -6.00 5.58 -5.67
N LEU A 66 -6.87 4.59 -5.52
CA LEU A 66 -6.48 3.23 -5.21
C LEU A 66 -5.57 2.63 -6.30
N ASP A 67 -5.89 2.84 -7.58
CA ASP A 67 -5.06 2.36 -8.70
C ASP A 67 -3.64 2.94 -8.65
N ARG A 68 -3.51 4.24 -8.30
CA ARG A 68 -2.19 4.86 -8.11
C ARG A 68 -1.42 4.22 -6.97
N VAL A 69 -2.07 3.90 -5.85
CA VAL A 69 -1.44 3.22 -4.70
C VAL A 69 -1.01 1.80 -5.08
N LEU A 70 -1.85 1.05 -5.78
CA LEU A 70 -1.52 -0.29 -6.28
C LEU A 70 -0.32 -0.25 -7.23
N PHE A 71 -0.31 0.70 -8.16
CA PHE A 71 0.82 0.89 -9.08
C PHE A 71 2.11 1.25 -8.34
N LYS A 72 2.04 2.18 -7.38
CA LYS A 72 3.16 2.55 -6.51
C LYS A 72 3.69 1.31 -5.76
N PHE A 73 2.82 0.53 -5.14
CA PHE A 73 3.19 -0.70 -4.45
C PHE A 73 3.90 -1.69 -5.38
N GLN A 74 3.35 -1.98 -6.56
CA GLN A 74 3.95 -2.92 -7.50
C GLN A 74 5.34 -2.48 -7.98
N ASN A 75 5.52 -1.17 -8.22
CA ASN A 75 6.84 -0.64 -8.58
C ASN A 75 7.84 -0.74 -7.43
N ARG A 76 7.43 -0.40 -6.20
CA ARG A 76 8.29 -0.51 -5.02
C ARG A 76 8.62 -1.97 -4.71
N LYS A 77 7.66 -2.89 -4.82
CA LYS A 77 7.85 -4.33 -4.65
C LYS A 77 8.92 -4.88 -5.59
N LYS A 78 8.92 -4.49 -6.87
CA LYS A 78 10.00 -4.88 -7.80
C LYS A 78 11.38 -4.45 -7.32
N ILE A 79 11.50 -3.23 -6.78
CA ILE A 79 12.75 -2.71 -6.22
C ILE A 79 13.16 -3.52 -4.98
N TRP A 80 12.24 -3.73 -4.03
CA TRP A 80 12.50 -4.49 -2.81
C TRP A 80 12.95 -5.92 -3.09
N LEU A 81 12.31 -6.59 -4.04
CA LEU A 81 12.70 -7.94 -4.44
C LEU A 81 14.08 -7.96 -5.09
N GLY A 82 14.47 -6.92 -5.82
CA GLY A 82 15.83 -6.76 -6.34
C GLY A 82 16.89 -6.49 -5.27
N TRP A 83 16.50 -6.06 -4.07
CA TRP A 83 17.41 -5.89 -2.92
C TRP A 83 17.61 -7.15 -2.08
N ILE A 84 16.67 -8.10 -2.17
CA ILE A 84 16.72 -9.37 -1.43
C ILE A 84 17.20 -10.53 -2.32
N GLY A 85 17.00 -10.41 -3.64
CA GLY A 85 17.35 -11.42 -4.64
C GLY A 85 18.82 -11.44 -5.03
#